data_AF-A0A8W8KBZ5-F1
#
_entry.id   AF-A0A8W8KBZ5-F1
#
_cell.length_a   1.000
_cell.length_b   1.000
_cell.length_c   1.000
_cell.angle_alpha   90.00
_cell.angle_beta   90.00
_cell.angle_gamma   90.00
#
_symmetry.space_group_name_H-M   'P 1'
#
loop_
_entity.id
_entity.type
_entity.pdbx_description
1 polymer ?
#
loop_
_entity_poly.entity_id
_entity_poly.type
_entity_poly.pdbx_seq_one_letter_code
_entity_poly.pdbx_strand_id
1 'polypeptide(L)'
;MADIPGPSTLVLQDENCNKENLDTNFEPERKKLKTEINLKEKDNKLEDRLSGILCCAVCLDLPRTCFQCTNGHLMCAGCYNHLLADARLKDETATCPNCRCEINKNSCTRNLAVEKAVSELPSLCQYCSCQLPRNQVDHHQRELCLERRAWSSWVHSVIGAQRWRNYVDHSHST
;
A
#
# COMPACT_ATOMS: atom_id res chain seq x y z
N MET A 1 -49.27 -59.30 -3.71
CA MET A 1 -48.52 -60.57 -3.83
C MET A 1 -47.06 -60.24 -3.58
N ALA A 2 -46.35 -61.07 -2.82
CA ALA A 2 -45.05 -60.77 -2.22
C ALA A 2 -43.87 -61.10 -3.20
N ASP A 3 -42.57 -60.89 -2.93
CA ASP A 3 -41.79 -60.68 -1.69
C ASP A 3 -40.66 -59.64 -1.90
N ILE A 4 -40.11 -59.05 -0.83
CA ILE A 4 -39.24 -57.84 -0.89
C ILE A 4 -37.91 -58.01 -0.13
N PRO A 5 -36.73 -57.99 -0.80
CA PRO A 5 -35.40 -58.02 -0.18
C PRO A 5 -34.65 -56.67 -0.16
N GLY A 6 -33.54 -56.60 0.60
CA GLY A 6 -32.47 -55.58 0.62
C GLY A 6 -31.17 -56.24 1.16
N PRO A 7 -30.10 -55.53 1.63
CA PRO A 7 -29.94 -54.07 1.84
C PRO A 7 -28.57 -53.45 1.43
N SER A 8 -28.45 -52.12 1.61
CA SER A 8 -27.29 -51.27 2.01
C SER A 8 -25.81 -51.72 1.84
N THR A 9 -24.91 -50.81 1.42
CA THR A 9 -23.77 -50.26 2.24
C THR A 9 -22.88 -49.24 1.48
N LEU A 10 -22.39 -48.22 2.20
CA LEU A 10 -21.37 -47.24 1.78
C LEU A 10 -19.95 -47.76 2.02
N VAL A 11 -18.98 -47.54 1.12
CA VAL A 11 -17.56 -47.47 1.49
C VAL A 11 -16.80 -46.46 0.62
N LEU A 12 -15.87 -45.74 1.24
CA LEU A 12 -14.90 -44.81 0.66
C LEU A 12 -13.59 -45.54 0.29
N GLN A 13 -12.65 -44.83 -0.38
CA GLN A 13 -11.19 -45.03 -0.23
C GLN A 13 -10.59 -46.33 -0.85
N ASP A 14 -9.31 -46.44 -1.22
CA ASP A 14 -8.16 -45.51 -1.11
C ASP A 14 -7.06 -45.75 -2.17
N GLU A 15 -6.14 -44.78 -2.27
CA GLU A 15 -4.69 -44.88 -2.59
C GLU A 15 -4.10 -45.57 -3.86
N ASN A 16 -3.57 -44.72 -4.74
CA ASN A 16 -2.16 -44.68 -5.22
C ASN A 16 -1.45 -45.94 -5.81
N CYS A 17 -1.00 -45.82 -7.07
CA CYS A 17 0.21 -46.52 -7.54
C CYS A 17 0.96 -45.71 -8.61
N ASN A 18 2.25 -45.45 -8.37
CA ASN A 18 3.19 -44.88 -9.36
C ASN A 18 3.59 -45.93 -10.41
N LYS A 19 3.59 -45.55 -11.70
CA LYS A 19 4.83 -45.49 -12.52
C LYS A 19 4.61 -45.06 -13.98
N GLU A 20 5.49 -44.16 -14.41
CA GLU A 20 6.19 -44.15 -15.71
C GLU A 20 5.37 -44.32 -17.00
N ASN A 21 5.18 -43.22 -17.73
CA ASN A 21 5.46 -43.27 -19.17
C ASN A 21 6.18 -41.98 -19.62
N LEU A 22 7.27 -42.17 -20.37
CA LEU A 22 8.12 -41.15 -20.96
C LEU A 22 7.58 -40.87 -22.36
N ASP A 23 7.02 -39.69 -22.61
CA ASP A 23 6.67 -39.30 -23.98
C ASP A 23 7.21 -37.92 -24.34
N THR A 24 7.95 -37.89 -25.45
CA THR A 24 8.76 -36.75 -25.88
C THR A 24 7.93 -35.79 -26.72
N ASN A 25 7.57 -34.64 -26.18
CA ASN A 25 7.07 -33.51 -26.98
C ASN A 25 7.90 -32.25 -26.73
N PHE A 26 8.75 -31.93 -27.71
CA PHE A 26 9.59 -30.74 -27.73
C PHE A 26 8.77 -29.56 -28.27
N GLU A 27 7.88 -28.98 -27.45
CA GLU A 27 7.03 -27.88 -27.87
C GLU A 27 7.83 -26.55 -27.90
N PRO A 28 7.82 -25.79 -29.02
CA PRO A 28 8.68 -24.60 -29.16
C PRO A 28 8.21 -23.43 -28.28
N GLU A 29 9.18 -22.75 -27.66
CA GLU A 29 8.95 -21.59 -26.80
C GLU A 29 8.17 -20.48 -27.52
N ARG A 30 6.94 -20.25 -27.09
CA ARG A 30 6.10 -19.16 -27.60
C ARG A 30 6.65 -17.83 -27.11
N LYS A 31 7.24 -17.03 -28.01
CA LYS A 31 7.81 -15.69 -27.74
C LYS A 31 6.77 -14.69 -27.18
N LYS A 32 6.52 -14.72 -25.88
CA LYS A 32 5.55 -13.82 -25.19
C LYS A 32 6.08 -12.42 -24.85
N LEU A 33 7.38 -12.17 -25.02
CA LEU A 33 8.06 -11.02 -24.43
C LEU A 33 7.56 -9.62 -24.84
N LYS A 34 7.01 -9.41 -26.05
CA LYS A 34 6.74 -8.05 -26.56
C LYS A 34 5.37 -7.48 -26.17
N THR A 35 4.37 -8.32 -25.92
CA THR A 35 3.02 -7.86 -25.57
C THR A 35 2.89 -7.50 -24.10
N GLU A 36 3.49 -8.30 -23.21
CA GLU A 36 3.40 -8.11 -21.75
C GLU A 36 4.13 -6.83 -21.28
N ILE A 37 5.26 -6.49 -21.89
CA ILE A 37 6.00 -5.24 -21.61
C ILE A 37 5.12 -4.02 -21.97
N ASN A 38 4.50 -4.04 -23.15
CA ASN A 38 3.69 -2.91 -23.63
C ASN A 38 2.40 -2.69 -22.83
N LEU A 39 1.88 -3.72 -22.16
CA LEU A 39 0.75 -3.60 -21.24
C LEU A 39 1.20 -2.95 -19.92
N LYS A 40 2.27 -3.45 -19.30
CA LYS A 40 2.83 -2.84 -18.07
C LYS A 40 3.23 -1.37 -18.25
N GLU A 41 3.80 -1.00 -19.39
CA GLU A 41 4.09 0.41 -19.75
C GLU A 41 2.83 1.30 -19.79
N LYS A 42 1.68 0.75 -20.20
CA LYS A 42 0.40 1.46 -20.25
C LYS A 42 -0.27 1.56 -18.89
N ASP A 43 -0.16 0.50 -18.07
CA ASP A 43 -0.74 0.46 -16.73
C ASP A 43 -0.03 1.45 -15.80
N ASN A 44 1.31 1.45 -15.79
CA ASN A 44 2.12 2.46 -15.08
C ASN A 44 1.72 3.90 -15.50
N LYS A 45 1.51 4.14 -16.80
CA LYS A 45 1.09 5.44 -17.33
C LYS A 45 -0.33 5.85 -16.88
N LEU A 46 -1.19 4.91 -16.50
CA LEU A 46 -2.48 5.21 -15.88
C LEU A 46 -2.31 5.52 -14.39
N GLU A 47 -1.51 4.73 -13.67
CA GLU A 47 -1.22 4.91 -12.24
C GLU A 47 -0.56 6.27 -11.95
N ASP A 48 0.39 6.71 -12.78
CA ASP A 48 1.02 8.03 -12.70
C ASP A 48 -0.02 9.16 -12.84
N ARG A 49 -0.94 9.01 -13.81
CA ARG A 49 -2.00 10.00 -14.06
C ARG A 49 -3.04 10.03 -12.95
N LEU A 50 -3.42 8.86 -12.43
CA LEU A 50 -4.33 8.75 -11.28
C LEU A 50 -3.71 9.35 -10.03
N SER A 51 -2.40 9.16 -9.81
CA SER A 51 -1.68 9.78 -8.71
C SER A 51 -1.84 11.30 -8.72
N GLY A 52 -1.63 11.96 -9.86
CA GLY A 52 -1.84 13.40 -9.98
C GLY A 52 -3.30 13.87 -9.82
N ILE A 53 -4.28 13.08 -10.26
CA ILE A 53 -5.72 13.41 -10.16
C ILE A 53 -6.25 13.28 -8.72
N LEU A 54 -5.72 12.31 -7.95
CA LEU A 54 -6.22 11.96 -6.62
C LEU A 54 -5.50 12.71 -5.47
N CYS A 55 -4.56 13.60 -5.79
CA CYS A 55 -3.88 14.43 -4.80
C CYS A 55 -4.80 15.44 -4.10
N CYS A 56 -4.43 15.80 -2.88
CA CYS A 56 -5.05 16.89 -2.16
C CYS A 56 -4.80 18.23 -2.86
N ALA A 57 -5.85 19.02 -3.06
CA ALA A 57 -5.77 20.32 -3.72
C ALA A 57 -5.00 21.42 -2.93
N VAL A 58 -4.51 21.11 -1.73
CA VAL A 58 -3.74 22.04 -0.86
C VAL A 58 -2.28 21.64 -0.77
N CYS A 59 -1.96 20.43 -0.29
CA CYS A 59 -0.58 19.97 -0.14
C CYS A 59 -0.01 19.22 -1.36
N LEU A 60 -0.85 18.93 -2.36
CA LEU A 60 -0.50 18.18 -3.58
C LEU A 60 -0.03 16.72 -3.32
N ASP A 61 -0.24 16.20 -2.12
CA ASP A 61 0.02 14.80 -1.76
C ASP A 61 -1.22 13.90 -1.85
N LEU A 62 -0.98 12.60 -2.05
CA LEU A 62 -2.01 11.56 -2.01
C LEU A 62 -2.57 11.34 -0.58
N PRO A 63 -3.88 11.56 -0.34
CA PRO A 63 -4.47 11.54 1.01
C PRO A 63 -4.75 10.13 1.52
N ARG A 64 -4.38 9.83 2.78
CA ARG A 64 -4.85 8.63 3.51
C ARG A 64 -6.31 8.74 3.99
N THR A 65 -6.79 9.96 4.18
CA THR A 65 -8.19 10.26 4.54
C THR A 65 -8.59 11.49 3.76
N CYS A 66 -9.67 11.37 2.98
CA CYS A 66 -10.01 12.32 1.95
C CYS A 66 -11.41 12.90 2.18
N PHE A 67 -11.50 14.23 2.22
CA PHE A 67 -12.76 14.98 2.20
C PHE A 67 -12.96 15.57 0.81
N GLN A 68 -14.22 15.61 0.38
CA GLN A 68 -14.64 16.14 -0.91
C GLN A 68 -15.64 17.28 -0.67
N CYS A 69 -15.44 18.43 -1.30
CA CYS A 69 -16.44 19.50 -1.31
C CYS A 69 -17.62 19.14 -2.24
N THR A 70 -18.73 19.88 -2.13
CA THR A 70 -19.92 19.70 -2.99
C THR A 70 -19.61 19.68 -4.50
N ASN A 71 -18.59 20.42 -4.93
CA ASN A 71 -18.15 20.52 -6.34
C ASN A 71 -17.05 19.51 -6.74
N GLY A 72 -16.66 18.56 -5.88
CA GLY A 72 -15.74 17.46 -6.23
C GLY A 72 -14.26 17.63 -5.86
N HIS A 73 -13.80 18.80 -5.42
CA HIS A 73 -12.40 19.00 -5.02
C HIS A 73 -12.02 18.23 -3.75
N LEU A 74 -10.83 17.61 -3.79
CA LEU A 74 -10.31 16.70 -2.77
C LEU A 74 -9.36 17.40 -1.79
N MET A 75 -9.53 17.13 -0.50
CA MET A 75 -8.72 17.67 0.59
C MET A 75 -8.32 16.55 1.55
N CYS A 76 -7.05 16.47 1.95
CA CYS A 76 -6.63 15.54 3.00
C CYS A 76 -7.17 16.01 4.36
N ALA A 77 -7.34 15.08 5.32
CA ALA A 77 -7.85 15.40 6.64
C ALA A 77 -7.08 16.53 7.37
N GLY A 78 -5.76 16.61 7.19
CA GLY A 78 -4.94 17.68 7.75
C GLY A 78 -5.31 19.04 7.17
N CYS A 79 -5.21 19.19 5.85
CA CYS A 79 -5.52 20.44 5.16
C CYS A 79 -6.98 20.88 5.34
N TYR A 80 -7.93 19.94 5.34
CA TYR A 80 -9.33 20.22 5.62
C TYR A 80 -9.53 20.81 7.03
N ASN A 81 -8.91 20.20 8.05
CA ASN A 81 -8.98 20.73 9.42
C ASN A 81 -8.27 22.07 9.58
N HIS A 82 -7.17 22.33 8.85
CA HIS A 82 -6.52 23.64 8.83
C HIS A 82 -7.44 24.72 8.23
N LEU A 83 -8.08 24.47 7.08
CA LEU A 83 -9.04 25.42 6.50
C LEU A 83 -10.21 25.75 7.45
N LEU A 84 -10.74 24.75 8.16
CA LEU A 84 -11.78 24.96 9.19
C LEU A 84 -11.26 25.69 10.44
N ALA A 85 -9.96 25.58 10.75
CA ALA A 85 -9.33 26.28 11.86
C ALA A 85 -9.07 27.75 11.52
N ASP A 86 -8.49 28.02 10.36
CA ASP A 86 -8.15 29.36 9.89
C ASP A 86 -9.40 30.24 9.73
N ALA A 87 -10.48 29.70 9.18
CA ALA A 87 -11.74 30.43 9.03
C ALA A 87 -12.33 30.81 10.40
N ARG A 88 -12.33 29.87 11.37
CA ARG A 88 -12.77 30.14 12.76
C ARG A 88 -11.90 31.18 13.47
N LEU A 89 -10.60 31.24 13.18
CA LEU A 89 -9.71 32.26 13.76
C LEU A 89 -9.94 33.65 13.16
N LYS A 90 -10.55 33.74 11.98
CA LYS A 90 -10.88 35.00 11.28
C LYS A 90 -12.34 35.43 11.42
N ASP A 91 -13.17 34.62 12.08
CA ASP A 91 -14.63 34.75 12.12
C ASP A 91 -15.29 34.72 10.72
N GLU A 92 -14.70 33.93 9.81
CA GLU A 92 -15.13 33.75 8.42
C GLU A 92 -15.72 32.34 8.19
N THR A 93 -16.48 32.16 7.11
CA THR A 93 -16.86 30.83 6.64
C THR A 93 -15.68 30.18 5.90
N ALA A 94 -15.39 28.91 6.21
CA ALA A 94 -14.37 28.17 5.49
C ALA A 94 -14.82 27.91 4.06
N THR A 95 -13.91 28.08 3.09
CA THR A 95 -14.21 27.89 1.66
C THR A 95 -13.20 26.96 0.99
N CYS A 96 -13.65 26.27 -0.05
CA CYS A 96 -12.79 25.42 -0.87
C CYS A 96 -11.74 26.28 -1.62
N PRO A 97 -10.44 25.97 -1.55
CA PRO A 97 -9.39 26.79 -2.17
C PRO A 97 -9.52 26.90 -3.70
N ASN A 98 -10.09 25.87 -4.35
CA ASN A 98 -10.21 25.83 -5.81
C ASN A 98 -11.47 26.55 -6.32
N CYS A 99 -12.64 26.26 -5.74
CA CYS A 99 -13.93 26.73 -6.26
C CYS A 99 -14.73 27.63 -5.30
N ARG A 100 -14.17 27.99 -4.15
CA ARG A 100 -14.72 28.94 -3.16
C ARG A 100 -16.11 28.60 -2.60
N CYS A 101 -16.64 27.40 -2.86
CA CYS A 101 -17.87 26.95 -2.19
C CYS A 101 -17.62 26.77 -0.68
N GLU A 102 -18.66 26.94 0.12
CA GLU A 102 -18.59 26.78 1.57
C GLU A 102 -18.24 25.34 1.96
N ILE A 103 -17.23 25.17 2.80
CA ILE A 103 -16.82 23.88 3.36
C ILE A 103 -17.09 23.88 4.86
N ASN A 104 -17.87 22.91 5.32
CA ASN A 104 -18.14 22.68 6.73
C ASN A 104 -18.35 21.17 6.95
N LYS A 105 -18.48 20.75 8.22
CA LYS A 105 -18.63 19.33 8.61
C LYS A 105 -19.83 18.61 7.98
N ASN A 106 -20.80 19.36 7.44
CA ASN A 106 -22.04 18.86 6.87
C ASN A 106 -22.07 18.99 5.33
N SER A 107 -21.35 19.97 4.75
CA SER A 107 -21.26 20.17 3.29
C SER A 107 -20.13 19.37 2.63
N CYS A 108 -19.11 18.96 3.40
CA CYS A 108 -18.03 18.10 2.92
C CYS A 108 -18.23 16.64 3.33
N THR A 109 -18.10 15.74 2.35
CA THR A 109 -18.26 14.29 2.55
C THR A 109 -16.90 13.60 2.55
N ARG A 110 -16.69 12.62 3.43
CA ARG A 110 -15.50 11.75 3.39
C ARG A 110 -15.60 10.77 2.22
N ASN A 111 -14.66 10.82 1.28
CA ASN A 111 -14.68 9.98 0.09
C ASN A 111 -13.85 8.68 0.29
N LEU A 112 -14.55 7.63 0.74
CA LEU A 112 -13.97 6.29 0.95
C LEU A 112 -13.53 5.60 -0.36
N ALA A 113 -14.09 5.98 -1.51
CA ALA A 113 -13.70 5.40 -2.80
C ALA A 113 -12.32 5.92 -3.24
N VAL A 114 -12.07 7.22 -3.07
CA VAL A 114 -10.74 7.82 -3.25
C VAL A 114 -9.74 7.21 -2.27
N GLU A 115 -10.09 7.07 -0.98
CA GLU A 115 -9.18 6.46 0.01
C GLU A 115 -8.74 5.04 -0.39
N LYS A 116 -9.67 4.22 -0.91
CA LYS A 116 -9.35 2.88 -1.45
C LYS A 116 -8.54 2.93 -2.75
N ALA A 117 -8.87 3.81 -3.68
CA ALA A 117 -8.10 3.95 -4.92
C ALA A 117 -6.65 4.36 -4.62
N VAL A 118 -6.46 5.31 -3.72
CA VAL A 118 -5.14 5.78 -3.26
C VAL A 118 -4.38 4.70 -2.49
N SER A 119 -5.07 3.79 -1.80
CA SER A 119 -4.43 2.72 -1.04
C SER A 119 -3.81 1.61 -1.90
N GLU A 120 -4.34 1.39 -3.11
CA GLU A 120 -3.80 0.42 -4.06
C GLU A 120 -2.72 1.00 -4.99
N LEU A 121 -2.65 2.33 -5.15
CA LEU A 121 -1.61 2.96 -5.98
C LEU A 121 -0.19 2.56 -5.51
N PRO A 122 0.76 2.39 -6.45
CA PRO A 122 2.13 2.05 -6.12
C PRO A 122 2.81 3.15 -5.30
N SER A 123 3.74 2.73 -4.45
CA SER A 123 4.60 3.59 -3.66
C SER A 123 5.91 2.87 -3.36
N LEU A 124 7.01 3.61 -3.28
CA LEU A 124 8.34 3.06 -3.03
C LEU A 124 8.61 2.92 -1.52
N CYS A 125 9.28 1.84 -1.13
CA CYS A 125 9.85 1.72 0.21
C CYS A 125 11.01 2.72 0.40
N GLN A 126 11.00 3.52 1.48
CA GLN A 126 12.04 4.52 1.73
C GLN A 126 13.43 3.93 2.03
N TYR A 127 13.53 2.62 2.28
CA TYR A 127 14.80 1.93 2.55
C TYR A 127 15.26 1.21 1.27
N CYS A 128 14.58 0.12 0.88
CA CYS A 128 14.99 -0.73 -0.23
C CYS A 128 14.44 -0.35 -1.61
N SER A 129 13.72 0.78 -1.73
CA SER A 129 13.13 1.28 -2.98
C SER A 129 12.20 0.30 -3.75
N CYS A 130 11.79 -0.82 -3.14
CA CYS A 130 10.82 -1.73 -3.75
C CYS A 130 9.45 -1.03 -3.92
N GLN A 131 8.85 -1.20 -5.09
CA GLN A 131 7.49 -0.73 -5.41
C GLN A 131 6.45 -1.68 -4.79
N LEU A 132 5.53 -1.12 -4.01
CA LEU A 132 4.51 -1.84 -3.26
C LEU A 132 3.20 -1.04 -3.30
N PRO A 133 2.01 -1.66 -3.19
CA PRO A 133 0.77 -0.96 -2.93
C PRO A 133 0.87 -0.10 -1.66
N ARG A 134 0.35 1.13 -1.68
CA ARG A 134 0.50 2.11 -0.58
C ARG A 134 0.00 1.59 0.78
N ASN A 135 -1.02 0.73 0.80
CA ASN A 135 -1.53 0.05 2.01
C ASN A 135 -0.50 -0.91 2.66
N GLN A 136 0.41 -1.51 1.88
CA GLN A 136 1.40 -2.48 2.35
C GLN A 136 2.72 -1.84 2.80
N VAL A 137 3.02 -0.62 2.32
CA VAL A 137 4.31 0.06 2.59
C VAL A 137 4.60 0.16 4.09
N ASP A 138 3.63 0.56 4.93
CA ASP A 138 3.87 0.71 6.38
C ASP A 138 4.14 -0.63 7.08
N HIS A 139 3.51 -1.72 6.63
CA HIS A 139 3.76 -3.05 7.17
C HIS A 139 5.11 -3.58 6.70
N HIS A 140 5.40 -3.48 5.40
CA HIS A 140 6.69 -3.84 4.84
C HIS A 140 7.83 -3.09 5.54
N GLN A 141 7.74 -1.77 5.66
CA GLN A 141 8.79 -0.96 6.29
C GLN A 141 9.02 -1.35 7.75
N ARG A 142 7.96 -1.60 8.54
CA ARG A 142 8.12 -1.97 9.95
C ARG A 142 8.65 -3.38 10.14
N GLU A 143 8.01 -4.36 9.49
CA GLU A 143 8.18 -5.78 9.81
C GLU A 143 9.04 -6.54 8.80
N LEU A 144 8.93 -6.26 7.50
CA LEU A 144 9.49 -7.13 6.44
C LEU A 144 10.78 -6.58 5.79
N CYS A 145 11.06 -5.29 5.91
CA CYS A 145 12.16 -4.63 5.22
C CYS A 145 13.53 -5.01 5.84
N LEU A 146 14.27 -5.85 5.12
CA LEU A 146 15.60 -6.32 5.53
C LEU A 146 16.60 -5.16 5.66
N GLU A 147 16.56 -4.18 4.75
CA GLU A 147 17.48 -3.05 4.78
C GLU A 147 17.25 -2.12 5.98
N ARG A 148 16.00 -1.93 6.41
CA ARG A 148 15.72 -1.22 7.66
C ARG A 148 16.29 -1.97 8.87
N ARG A 149 16.16 -3.30 8.91
CA ARG A 149 16.74 -4.12 9.99
C ARG A 149 18.28 -4.03 9.98
N ALA A 150 18.90 -4.05 8.80
CA ALA A 150 20.34 -3.87 8.64
C ALA A 150 20.79 -2.47 9.11
N TRP A 151 20.06 -1.41 8.75
CA TRP A 151 20.31 -0.05 9.24
C TRP A 151 20.21 0.04 10.76
N SER A 152 19.13 -0.45 11.37
CA SER A 152 18.98 -0.45 12.83
C SER A 152 20.09 -1.25 13.53
N SER A 153 20.49 -2.39 12.97
CA SER A 153 21.60 -3.21 13.49
C SER A 153 22.94 -2.47 13.42
N TRP A 154 23.22 -1.81 12.29
CA TRP A 154 24.41 -0.98 12.11
C TRP A 154 24.42 0.22 13.07
N VAL A 155 23.32 0.96 13.18
CA VAL A 155 23.17 2.09 14.11
C VAL A 155 23.35 1.64 15.57
N HIS A 156 22.76 0.52 15.98
CA HIS A 156 22.97 -0.02 17.33
C HIS A 156 24.43 -0.44 17.57
N SER A 157 25.09 -1.02 16.56
CA SER A 157 26.51 -1.40 16.63
C SER A 157 27.42 -0.18 16.72
N VAL A 158 27.13 0.88 15.96
CA VAL A 158 27.89 2.15 15.95
C VAL A 158 27.67 2.96 17.22
N ILE A 159 26.44 3.11 17.69
CA ILE A 159 26.14 3.79 18.96
C ILE A 159 26.72 2.99 20.15
N GLY A 160 26.65 1.65 20.09
CA GLY A 160 27.34 0.77 21.03
C GLY A 160 28.84 1.03 21.05
N ALA A 161 29.50 0.99 19.90
CA ALA A 161 30.95 1.25 19.78
C ALA A 161 31.34 2.68 20.24
N GLN A 162 30.53 3.69 19.94
CA GLN A 162 30.80 5.07 20.36
C GLN A 162 30.67 5.25 21.88
N ARG A 163 29.73 4.54 22.52
CA ARG A 163 29.61 4.51 23.99
C ARG A 163 30.79 3.82 24.67
N TRP A 164 31.40 2.82 24.03
CA TRP A 164 32.60 2.17 24.54
C TRP A 164 33.85 3.06 24.41
N ARG A 165 34.06 3.75 23.29
CA ARG A 165 35.20 4.70 23.14
C ARG A 165 35.19 5.79 24.22
N ASN A 166 34.03 6.41 24.44
CA ASN A 166 33.86 7.44 25.47
C ASN A 166 34.10 6.92 26.91
N TYR A 167 34.06 5.61 27.16
CA TYR A 167 34.37 5.03 28.47
C TYR A 167 35.88 4.78 28.65
N VAL A 168 36.59 4.42 27.57
CA VAL A 168 38.04 4.14 27.60
C VAL A 168 38.85 5.44 27.74
N ASP A 169 38.46 6.52 27.07
CA ASP A 169 39.18 7.81 27.15
C ASP A 169 39.13 8.45 28.55
N HIS A 170 38.14 8.11 29.40
CA HIS A 170 38.06 8.61 30.78
C HIS A 170 38.89 7.80 31.80
N SER A 171 39.54 6.71 31.37
CA SER A 171 40.37 5.85 32.24
C SER A 171 41.88 6.08 32.10
N HIS A 172 42.29 7.04 31.26
CA HIS A 172 43.69 7.43 31.03
C HIS A 172 43.93 8.92 31.33
N SER A 173 43.37 9.43 32.43
CA SER A 173 43.63 10.79 32.93
C SER A 173 43.58 10.86 34.47
N THR A 174 44.48 10.11 35.10
CA THR A 174 44.93 10.31 36.50
C THR A 174 46.34 9.77 36.65
#